data_AF-A0A9D7QQS0-F1
#
_entry.id   AF-A0A9D7QQS0-F1
#
_cell.length_a   1.000
_cell.length_b   1.000
_cell.length_c   1.000
_cell.angle_alpha   90.00
_cell.angle_beta   90.00
_cell.angle_gamma   90.00
#
_symmetry.space_group_name_H-M   'P 1'
#
loop_
_entity.id
_entity.type
_entity.pdbx_description
1 polymer ?
#
loop_
_entity_poly.entity_id
_entity_poly.type
_entity_poly.pdbx_seq_one_letter_code
_entity_poly.pdbx_strand_id
1 'polypeptide(L)'
;MRIIGIAILLLLQTVLCSKAQNLNLGLVACYPFYGNANDETGNGHHGTVYGPLLVNDRFGQPNGAYDFDGINDYIDIGLYGNISQSNSFSLSTWIQPNQVKTQTLFMMMPDDFL
;
A
#
# COMPACT_ATOMS: atom_id res chain seq x y z
N MET A 1 6.43 4.68 -53.64
CA MET A 1 5.81 3.56 -52.91
C MET A 1 6.61 3.06 -51.69
N ARG A 2 7.96 3.17 -51.66
CA ARG A 2 8.79 2.63 -50.56
C ARG A 2 8.83 3.51 -49.28
N ILE A 3 8.53 4.80 -49.37
CA ILE A 3 8.64 5.77 -48.25
C ILE A 3 7.35 5.81 -47.40
N ILE A 4 6.19 5.61 -48.04
CA ILE A 4 4.87 5.61 -47.38
C ILE A 4 4.73 4.40 -46.44
N GLY A 5 5.30 3.23 -46.81
CA GLY A 5 5.27 2.03 -45.96
C GLY A 5 6.12 2.13 -44.68
N ILE A 6 7.24 2.86 -44.72
CA ILE A 6 8.12 3.07 -43.56
C ILE A 6 7.47 4.03 -42.55
N ALA A 7 6.77 5.06 -43.03
CA ALA A 7 6.05 6.00 -42.18
C ALA A 7 4.89 5.33 -41.42
N ILE A 8 4.15 4.42 -42.06
CA ILE A 8 3.05 3.66 -41.43
C ILE A 8 3.60 2.65 -40.39
N LEU A 9 4.75 2.03 -40.66
CA LEU A 9 5.39 1.09 -39.73
C LEU A 9 5.97 1.81 -38.49
N LEU A 10 6.48 3.03 -38.64
CA LEU A 10 6.93 3.88 -37.51
C LEU A 10 5.77 4.42 -36.67
N LEU A 11 4.62 4.73 -37.28
CA LEU A 11 3.39 5.11 -36.57
C LEU A 11 2.76 3.94 -35.80
N LEU A 12 3.01 2.68 -36.22
CA LEU A 12 2.53 1.47 -35.54
C LEU A 12 3.39 1.10 -34.32
N GLN A 13 4.67 1.52 -34.29
CA GLN A 13 5.59 1.24 -33.18
C GLN A 13 5.49 2.24 -32.02
N THR A 14 4.96 3.44 -32.24
CA THR A 14 4.87 4.50 -31.21
C THR A 14 3.63 4.43 -30.33
N VAL A 15 2.73 3.46 -30.54
CA VAL A 15 1.59 3.20 -29.66
C VAL A 15 1.91 2.09 -28.64
N LEU A 16 3.10 2.15 -28.04
CA LEU A 16 3.26 1.63 -26.68
C LEU A 16 2.80 2.74 -25.74
N CYS A 17 1.48 2.98 -25.72
CA CYS A 17 0.89 3.71 -24.63
C CYS A 17 1.24 2.95 -23.35
N SER A 18 2.16 3.49 -22.56
CA SER A 18 2.38 3.02 -21.20
C SER A 18 1.07 3.27 -20.45
N LYS A 19 0.18 2.27 -20.44
CA LYS A 19 -0.93 2.29 -19.50
C LYS A 19 -0.30 2.32 -18.12
N ALA A 20 -0.67 3.31 -17.30
CA ALA A 20 -0.39 3.24 -15.88
C ALA A 20 -0.85 1.86 -15.39
N GLN A 21 0.01 1.17 -14.63
CA GLN A 21 -0.34 -0.13 -14.06
C GLN A 21 -1.61 0.07 -13.23
N ASN A 22 -2.65 -0.71 -13.51
CA ASN A 22 -3.88 -0.62 -12.73
C ASN A 22 -3.56 -1.18 -11.35
N LEU A 23 -3.35 -0.29 -10.38
CA LEU A 23 -2.98 -0.66 -9.02
C LEU A 23 -4.09 -1.43 -8.30
N ASN A 24 -5.32 -1.43 -8.81
CA ASN A 24 -6.40 -2.26 -8.28
C ASN A 24 -6.26 -3.73 -8.70
N LEU A 25 -5.49 -4.04 -9.76
CA LEU A 25 -5.19 -5.42 -10.14
C LEU A 25 -4.13 -5.98 -9.18
N GLY A 26 -4.58 -6.82 -8.25
CA GLY A 26 -3.71 -7.43 -7.24
C GLY A 26 -3.60 -6.63 -5.94
N LEU A 27 -4.44 -5.62 -5.73
CA LEU A 27 -4.54 -4.91 -4.45
C LEU A 27 -5.20 -5.82 -3.42
N VAL A 28 -4.44 -6.18 -2.39
CA VAL A 28 -4.92 -7.10 -1.33
C VAL A 28 -5.54 -6.33 -0.16
N ALA A 29 -4.99 -5.16 0.19
CA ALA A 29 -5.54 -4.29 1.22
C ALA A 29 -5.17 -2.82 0.98
N CYS A 30 -6.03 -1.89 1.41
CA CYS A 30 -5.80 -0.45 1.31
C CYS A 30 -6.37 0.26 2.53
N TYR A 31 -5.52 0.99 3.25
CA TYR A 31 -5.89 1.70 4.48
C TYR A 31 -5.67 3.20 4.28
N PRO A 32 -6.69 3.95 3.82
CA PRO A 32 -6.56 5.40 3.66
C PRO A 32 -6.67 6.16 4.99
N PHE A 33 -6.98 5.46 6.08
CA PHE A 33 -7.12 5.99 7.43
C PHE A 33 -8.14 7.13 7.57
N TYR A 34 -9.33 6.99 6.98
CA TYR A 34 -10.43 7.94 7.16
C TYR A 34 -11.15 7.74 8.51
N GLY A 35 -10.44 8.02 9.60
CA GLY A 35 -10.94 7.92 10.97
C GLY A 35 -10.99 6.50 11.55
N ASN A 36 -10.46 5.50 10.84
CA ASN A 36 -10.38 4.11 11.29
C ASN A 36 -9.25 3.37 10.54
N ALA A 37 -9.01 2.11 10.87
CA ALA A 37 -8.04 1.25 10.19
C ALA A 37 -8.72 0.20 9.29
N ASN A 38 -9.83 0.55 8.66
CA ASN A 38 -10.56 -0.37 7.79
C ASN A 38 -9.87 -0.51 6.43
N ASP A 39 -9.77 -1.75 5.95
CA ASP A 39 -9.49 -2.06 4.54
C ASP A 39 -10.63 -1.64 3.61
N GLU A 40 -10.33 -0.76 2.66
CA GLU A 40 -11.27 -0.21 1.66
C GLU A 40 -11.30 -1.00 0.34
N THR A 41 -10.54 -2.11 0.24
CA THR A 41 -10.61 -2.97 -0.95
C THR A 41 -11.85 -3.86 -0.99
N GLY A 42 -12.50 -4.03 0.16
CA GLY A 42 -13.63 -4.96 0.33
C GLY A 42 -13.20 -6.41 0.58
N ASN A 43 -11.90 -6.69 0.74
CA ASN A 43 -11.40 -8.04 1.05
C ASN A 43 -11.57 -8.41 2.54
N GLY A 44 -12.03 -7.48 3.37
CA GLY A 44 -12.33 -7.72 4.78
C GLY A 44 -11.09 -7.71 5.68
N HIS A 45 -9.97 -7.17 5.19
CA HIS A 45 -8.72 -7.13 5.95
C HIS A 45 -8.69 -5.95 6.94
N HIS A 46 -9.74 -5.72 7.72
CA HIS A 46 -9.77 -4.57 8.64
C HIS A 46 -8.72 -4.72 9.76
N GLY A 47 -8.07 -3.61 10.08
CA GLY A 47 -7.09 -3.53 11.16
C GLY A 47 -7.72 -3.20 12.52
N THR A 48 -7.16 -3.76 13.58
CA THR A 48 -7.45 -3.42 14.97
C THR A 48 -6.35 -2.50 15.51
N VAL A 49 -6.74 -1.36 16.05
CA VAL A 49 -5.81 -0.32 16.51
C VAL A 49 -5.47 -0.53 17.99
N TYR A 50 -4.18 -0.58 18.30
CA TYR A 50 -3.67 -0.71 19.68
C TYR A 50 -2.68 0.40 19.99
N GLY A 51 -3.17 1.49 20.60
CA GLY A 51 -2.32 2.60 21.06
C GLY A 51 -2.34 3.87 20.20
N PRO A 52 -2.05 3.84 18.89
CA PRO A 52 -1.75 5.06 18.14
C PRO A 52 -2.99 5.94 17.99
N LEU A 53 -2.77 7.25 17.89
CA LEU A 53 -3.83 8.25 17.87
C LEU A 53 -4.08 8.74 16.44
N LEU A 54 -5.35 9.04 16.15
CA LEU A 54 -5.73 9.69 14.90
C LEU A 54 -5.22 11.14 14.89
N VAL A 55 -4.56 11.51 13.79
CA VAL A 55 -4.00 12.84 13.57
C VAL A 55 -4.35 13.35 12.16
N ASN A 56 -3.94 14.58 11.86
CA ASN A 56 -4.13 15.13 10.52
C ASN A 56 -3.24 14.40 9.50
N ASP A 57 -3.77 14.14 8.30
CA ASP A 57 -2.96 13.60 7.20
C ASP A 57 -2.03 14.65 6.57
N ARG A 58 -1.31 14.23 5.53
CA ARG A 58 -0.41 15.09 4.74
C ARG A 58 -1.08 16.28 4.05
N PHE A 59 -2.40 16.31 3.98
CA PHE A 59 -3.20 17.40 3.41
C PHE A 59 -3.95 18.20 4.49
N GLY A 60 -3.69 17.93 5.77
CA GLY A 60 -4.36 18.58 6.89
C GLY A 60 -5.78 18.06 7.15
N GLN A 61 -6.18 16.94 6.54
CA GLN A 61 -7.48 16.33 6.81
C GLN A 61 -7.47 15.71 8.20
N PRO A 62 -8.41 16.09 9.09
CA PRO A 62 -8.47 15.54 10.44
C PRO A 62 -8.76 14.05 10.42
N ASN A 63 -8.13 13.32 11.34
CA ASN A 63 -8.27 11.87 11.47
C ASN A 63 -7.94 11.12 10.17
N GLY A 64 -6.95 11.59 9.41
CA GLY A 64 -6.53 11.01 8.13
C GLY A 64 -5.23 10.20 8.20
N ALA A 65 -4.62 10.09 9.38
CA ALA A 65 -3.40 9.33 9.64
C ALA A 65 -3.32 8.90 11.12
N TYR A 66 -2.37 8.02 11.43
CA TYR A 66 -2.04 7.60 12.80
C TYR A 66 -0.66 8.10 13.21
N ASP A 67 -0.56 8.68 14.40
CA ASP A 67 0.71 8.98 15.06
C ASP A 67 1.10 7.82 15.97
N PHE A 68 2.32 7.31 15.77
CA PHE A 68 2.90 6.22 16.54
C PHE A 68 4.00 6.82 17.42
N ASP A 69 3.83 6.77 18.74
CA ASP A 69 4.73 7.44 19.69
C ASP A 69 6.05 6.67 19.91
N GLY A 70 6.11 5.43 19.39
CA GLY A 70 7.25 4.53 19.50
C GLY A 70 7.23 3.64 20.73
N ILE A 71 6.14 3.64 21.50
CA ILE A 71 5.91 2.84 22.70
C ILE A 71 4.65 2.01 22.45
N ASN A 72 4.79 0.69 22.31
CA ASN A 72 3.68 -0.28 22.22
C ASN A 72 2.55 -0.03 21.19
N ASP A 73 2.69 0.95 20.31
CA ASP A 73 1.74 1.26 19.25
C ASP A 73 1.85 0.31 18.05
N TYR A 74 0.73 -0.27 17.62
CA TYR A 74 0.63 -1.01 16.37
C TYR A 74 -0.82 -1.09 15.86
N ILE A 75 -0.95 -1.39 14.57
CA ILE A 75 -2.23 -1.77 13.96
C ILE A 75 -2.09 -3.23 13.55
N ASP A 76 -2.92 -4.08 14.16
CA ASP A 76 -2.96 -5.50 13.86
C ASP A 76 -3.95 -5.75 12.73
N ILE A 77 -3.43 -6.18 11.59
CA ILE A 77 -4.23 -6.59 10.44
C ILE A 77 -4.45 -8.11 10.43
N GLY A 78 -4.25 -8.82 11.54
CA GLY A 78 -4.49 -10.27 11.64
C GLY A 78 -3.67 -11.13 10.68
N LEU A 79 -3.97 -12.44 10.71
CA LEU A 79 -3.42 -13.42 9.77
C LEU A 79 -4.44 -13.69 8.66
N TYR A 80 -4.40 -12.87 7.62
CA TYR A 80 -5.21 -13.11 6.43
C TYR A 80 -4.42 -13.90 5.39
N GLY A 81 -4.95 -15.06 5.00
CA GLY A 81 -4.25 -16.03 4.14
C GLY A 81 -3.72 -15.47 2.82
N ASN A 82 -4.29 -14.38 2.28
CA ASN A 82 -3.77 -13.76 1.07
C ASN A 82 -2.53 -12.89 1.30
N ILE A 83 -2.38 -12.29 2.49
CA ILE A 83 -1.23 -11.44 2.85
C ILE A 83 -0.12 -12.29 3.47
N SER A 84 -0.47 -13.27 4.32
CA SER A 84 0.50 -14.09 5.03
C SER A 84 1.08 -15.25 4.19
N GLN A 85 0.35 -15.77 3.20
CA GLN A 85 0.80 -16.95 2.42
C GLN A 85 1.42 -16.61 1.06
N SER A 86 1.52 -15.32 0.71
CA SER A 86 2.18 -14.92 -0.54
C SER A 86 3.69 -14.78 -0.35
N ASN A 87 4.45 -15.62 -1.04
CA ASN A 87 5.92 -15.56 -1.08
C ASN A 87 6.45 -14.26 -1.73
N SER A 88 5.58 -13.41 -2.28
CA SER A 88 5.95 -12.15 -2.91
C SER A 88 4.83 -11.13 -2.77
N PHE A 89 5.17 -9.92 -2.34
CA PHE A 89 4.23 -8.81 -2.27
C PHE A 89 4.97 -7.49 -2.48
N SER A 90 4.19 -6.44 -2.71
CA SER A 90 4.65 -5.06 -2.75
C SER A 90 3.91 -4.26 -1.69
N LEU A 91 4.60 -3.36 -1.02
CA LEU A 91 4.02 -2.43 -0.05
C LEU A 91 4.34 -0.99 -0.46
N SER A 92 3.37 -0.09 -0.34
CA SER A 92 3.55 1.34 -0.52
C SER A 92 2.82 2.07 0.60
N THR A 93 3.48 3.05 1.22
CA THR A 93 2.92 3.82 2.33
C THR A 93 3.55 5.20 2.43
N TRP A 94 2.84 6.14 3.06
CA TRP A 94 3.36 7.44 3.44
C TRP A 94 3.73 7.42 4.92
N ILE A 95 4.95 7.84 5.24
CA ILE A 95 5.45 7.93 6.61
C ILE A 95 6.06 9.31 6.87
N GLN A 96 5.81 9.85 8.05
CA GLN A 96 6.43 11.09 8.53
C GLN A 96 7.14 10.81 9.86
N PRO A 97 8.45 10.54 9.87
CA PRO A 97 9.15 10.21 11.10
C PRO A 97 9.34 11.46 11.98
N ASN A 98 8.88 11.39 13.23
CA ASN A 98 9.16 12.40 14.26
C ASN A 98 10.64 12.42 14.67
N GLN A 99 11.32 11.28 14.55
CA GLN A 99 12.76 11.12 14.74
C GLN A 99 13.34 10.20 13.66
N VAL A 100 14.52 10.53 13.14
CA VAL A 100 15.23 9.64 12.21
C VAL A 100 15.96 8.56 13.01
N LYS A 101 15.32 7.39 13.11
CA LYS A 101 15.88 6.16 13.70
C LYS A 101 15.64 5.00 12.73
N THR A 102 16.43 3.93 12.85
CA THR A 102 16.11 2.65 12.19
C THR A 102 14.83 2.10 12.80
N GLN A 103 13.81 1.88 11.99
CA GLN A 103 12.50 1.37 12.41
C GLN A 103 12.07 0.22 11.51
N THR A 104 11.50 -0.82 12.10
CA THR A 104 10.84 -1.89 11.35
C THR A 104 9.43 -1.43 10.99
N LEU A 105 9.17 -1.27 9.69
CA LEU A 105 7.87 -0.81 9.18
C LEU A 105 6.83 -1.93 9.10
N PHE A 106 7.28 -3.15 8.82
CA PHE A 106 6.42 -4.32 8.71
C PHE A 106 7.17 -5.54 9.23
N MET A 107 6.51 -6.33 10.07
CA MET A 107 7.04 -7.56 10.61
C MET A 107 6.09 -8.70 10.20
N MET A 108 6.61 -9.67 9.44
CA MET A 108 5.96 -10.96 9.29
C MET A 108 6.56 -11.88 10.35
N MET A 109 5.71 -12.42 11.22
CA MET A 109 6.13 -13.57 12.00
C MET A 109 6.26 -14.76 11.02
N PRO A 110 7.35 -15.52 11.06
CA PRO A 110 7.43 -16.76 10.30
C PRO A 110 6.27 -17.67 10.70
N ASP A 111 5.69 -18.37 9.72
CA ASP A 111 4.70 -19.41 9.92
C ASP A 111 5.33 -20.65 10.58
N ASP A 112 5.95 -20.51 11.75
CA ASP A 112 6.55 -21.63 12.47
C ASP A 112 6.41 -21.42 13.98
N PHE A 113 5.25 -21.80 14.53
CA PHE A 113 5.12 -22.64 15.73
C PHE A 113 3.67 -23.12 15.84
N LEU A 114 3.31 -24.12 15.02
CA LEU A 114 2.68 -25.40 15.41
C LEU A 114 2.62 -26.34 14.20
#